data_AF-A0A4P8IXS2-F1
#
_entry.id   AF-A0A4P8IXS2-F1
#
_cell.length_a   1.000
_cell.length_b   1.000
_cell.length_c   1.000
_cell.angle_alpha   90.00
_cell.angle_beta   90.00
_cell.angle_gamma   90.00
#
_symmetry.space_group_name_H-M   'P 1'
#
loop_
_entity.id
_entity.type
_entity.pdbx_description
1 polymer ?
#
loop_
_entity_poly.entity_id
_entity_poly.type
_entity_poly.pdbx_seq_one_letter_code
_entity_poly.pdbx_strand_id
1 'polypeptide(L)'
;MSAAPLEAAVAALKRAGLDYGFVLDADDRLSFVHGMLVTVELALVTACFSIVAGVLLASMLRSPHAALARSARAFIEVTRNTPTLVQLFCAFLVLNMLLSEALRSLGGNPLTPFIWSVAVIALHKGAFHAEALRAGIEAVRMPGYGH
;
A
#
# COMPACT_ATOMS: atom_id res chain seq x y z
N MET A 1 16.41 -16.31 -33.92
CA MET A 1 15.05 -16.04 -34.45
C MET A 1 14.98 -14.54 -34.69
N SER A 2 14.68 -14.09 -35.92
CA SER A 2 14.82 -12.66 -36.27
C SER A 2 13.82 -11.80 -35.48
N ALA A 3 14.26 -10.64 -34.99
CA ALA A 3 13.43 -9.66 -34.29
C ALA A 3 12.47 -8.89 -35.24
N ALA A 4 12.57 -9.15 -36.55
CA ALA A 4 11.81 -8.50 -37.61
C ALA A 4 10.28 -8.40 -37.39
N PRO A 5 9.55 -9.44 -36.92
CA PRO A 5 8.11 -9.31 -36.70
C PRO A 5 7.78 -8.40 -35.50
N LEU A 6 8.63 -8.39 -34.48
CA LEU A 6 8.44 -7.54 -33.30
C LEU A 6 8.73 -6.07 -33.61
N GLU A 7 9.81 -5.80 -34.34
CA GLU A 7 10.14 -4.45 -34.82
C GLU A 7 9.03 -3.89 -35.72
N ALA A 8 8.50 -4.70 -36.63
CA ALA A 8 7.38 -4.32 -37.49
C ALA A 8 6.11 -4.01 -36.69
N ALA A 9 5.82 -4.81 -35.64
CA ALA A 9 4.68 -4.58 -34.76
C ALA A 9 4.83 -3.27 -33.94
N VAL A 10 6.01 -3.03 -33.36
CA VAL A 10 6.30 -1.79 -32.63
C VAL A 10 6.21 -0.58 -33.56
N ALA A 11 6.73 -0.67 -34.79
CA ALA A 11 6.63 0.39 -35.77
C ALA A 11 5.17 0.67 -36.20
N ALA A 12 4.34 -0.38 -36.32
CA ALA A 12 2.92 -0.23 -36.61
C ALA A 12 2.16 0.45 -35.46
N LEU A 13 2.44 0.07 -34.21
CA LEU A 13 1.86 0.69 -33.02
C LEU A 13 2.30 2.15 -32.85
N LYS A 14 3.55 2.47 -33.20
CA LYS A 14 4.07 3.84 -33.20
C LYS A 14 3.30 4.75 -34.16
N ARG A 15 2.86 4.24 -35.33
CA ARG A 15 1.98 4.98 -36.25
C ARG A 15 0.61 5.30 -35.66
N ALA A 16 0.15 4.51 -34.70
CA ALA A 16 -1.07 4.75 -33.93
C ALA A 16 -0.86 5.66 -32.70
N GLY A 17 0.37 6.18 -32.49
CA GLY A 17 0.73 7.05 -31.37
C GLY A 17 1.17 6.31 -30.11
N LEU A 18 1.34 4.99 -30.15
CA LEU A 18 1.79 4.18 -29.02
C LEU A 18 3.28 3.85 -29.15
N ASP A 19 4.13 4.46 -28.33
CA ASP A 19 5.57 4.20 -28.36
C ASP A 19 5.96 3.03 -27.44
N TYR A 20 6.16 1.85 -28.05
CA TYR A 20 6.65 0.64 -27.39
C TYR A 20 8.15 0.39 -27.68
N GLY A 21 8.92 1.43 -28.01
CA GLY A 21 10.37 1.31 -28.27
C GLY A 21 11.14 0.61 -27.15
N PHE A 22 10.68 0.76 -25.91
CA PHE A 22 11.23 0.12 -24.71
C PHE A 22 11.26 -1.44 -24.78
N VAL A 23 10.41 -2.05 -25.62
CA VAL A 23 10.37 -3.51 -25.77
C VAL A 23 11.57 -4.01 -26.59
N LEU A 24 12.01 -3.19 -27.54
CA LEU A 24 13.12 -3.50 -28.45
C LEU A 24 14.47 -3.27 -27.78
N ASP A 25 14.59 -2.19 -27.01
CA ASP A 25 15.79 -1.91 -26.23
C ASP A 25 15.93 -2.90 -25.05
N ALA A 26 17.15 -3.41 -24.85
CA ALA A 26 17.38 -4.44 -23.84
C ALA A 26 17.33 -3.88 -22.41
N ASP A 27 17.88 -2.69 -22.20
CA ASP A 27 17.99 -2.08 -20.88
C ASP A 27 16.63 -1.52 -20.42
N ASP A 28 15.87 -0.93 -21.34
CA ASP A 28 14.51 -0.47 -21.08
C ASP A 28 13.58 -1.64 -20.75
N ARG A 29 13.67 -2.75 -21.50
CA ARG A 29 12.87 -3.95 -21.23
C ARG A 29 13.20 -4.54 -19.86
N LEU A 30 14.47 -4.58 -19.49
CA LEU A 30 14.90 -5.06 -18.17
C LEU A 30 14.37 -4.15 -17.05
N SER A 31 14.44 -2.83 -17.23
CA SER A 31 13.91 -1.85 -16.28
C SER A 31 12.39 -1.97 -16.12
N PHE A 32 11.68 -2.21 -17.22
CA PHE A 32 10.23 -2.46 -17.20
C PHE A 32 9.87 -3.73 -16.42
N VAL A 33 10.56 -4.84 -16.69
CA VAL A 33 10.37 -6.10 -15.94
C VAL A 33 10.68 -5.92 -14.47
N HIS A 34 11.76 -5.20 -14.13
CA HIS A 34 12.09 -4.88 -12.76
C HIS A 34 10.97 -4.08 -12.06
N GLY A 35 10.42 -3.04 -12.70
CA GLY A 35 9.30 -2.27 -12.18
C GLY A 35 8.03 -3.12 -11.95
N MET A 36 7.74 -4.05 -12.85
CA MET A 36 6.66 -5.02 -12.65
C MET A 36 6.90 -5.91 -11.42
N LEU A 37 8.11 -6.43 -11.26
CA LEU A 37 8.46 -7.26 -10.10
C LEU A 37 8.34 -6.48 -8.79
N VAL A 38 8.84 -5.24 -8.74
CA VAL A 38 8.70 -4.35 -7.57
C VAL A 38 7.24 -4.07 -7.26
N THR A 39 6.37 -3.94 -8.27
CA THR A 39 4.93 -3.76 -8.06
C THR A 39 4.30 -4.98 -7.40
N VAL A 40 4.64 -6.18 -7.87
CA VAL A 40 4.16 -7.45 -7.28
C VAL A 40 4.69 -7.61 -5.86
N GLU A 41 5.97 -7.35 -5.63
CA GLU A 41 6.59 -7.38 -4.30
C GLU A 41 5.90 -6.42 -3.33
N LEU A 42 5.72 -5.16 -3.74
CA LEU A 42 5.03 -4.14 -2.96
C LEU A 42 3.60 -4.59 -2.62
N ALA A 43 2.86 -5.14 -3.59
CA ALA A 43 1.49 -5.60 -3.40
C ALA A 43 1.41 -6.74 -2.39
N LEU A 44 2.28 -7.76 -2.51
CA LEU A 44 2.30 -8.91 -1.60
C LEU A 44 2.67 -8.50 -0.18
N VAL A 45 3.76 -7.75 -0.02
CA VAL A 45 4.25 -7.29 1.28
C VAL A 45 3.19 -6.40 1.96
N THR A 46 2.64 -5.45 1.22
CA THR A 46 1.57 -4.57 1.72
C THR A 46 0.33 -5.35 2.11
N ALA A 47 -0.10 -6.34 1.32
CA ALA A 47 -1.25 -7.18 1.64
C ALA A 47 -1.05 -7.90 2.97
N CYS A 48 0.10 -8.55 3.17
CA CYS A 48 0.44 -9.23 4.43
C CYS A 48 0.37 -8.27 5.63
N PHE A 49 1.08 -7.13 5.56
CA PHE A 49 1.07 -6.17 6.67
C PHE A 49 -0.30 -5.51 6.91
N SER A 50 -1.10 -5.33 5.87
CA SER A 50 -2.44 -4.75 6.00
C SER A 50 -3.42 -5.65 6.75
N ILE A 51 -3.28 -6.97 6.62
CA ILE A 51 -4.09 -7.93 7.37
C ILE A 51 -3.70 -7.87 8.84
N VAL A 52 -2.40 -7.90 9.14
CA VAL A 52 -1.88 -7.78 10.51
C VAL A 52 -2.35 -6.48 11.16
N ALA A 53 -2.19 -5.35 10.48
CA ALA A 53 -2.67 -4.05 10.95
C ALA A 53 -4.18 -4.04 11.21
N GLY A 54 -4.97 -4.66 10.31
CA GLY A 54 -6.42 -4.77 10.47
C GLY A 54 -6.83 -5.59 11.70
N VAL A 55 -6.18 -6.72 11.95
CA VAL A 55 -6.42 -7.55 13.14
C VAL A 55 -6.06 -6.80 14.42
N LEU A 56 -4.92 -6.10 14.43
CA LEU A 56 -4.49 -5.30 15.58
C LEU A 56 -5.48 -4.17 15.88
N LEU A 57 -5.87 -3.40 14.86
CA LEU A 57 -6.85 -2.31 15.01
C LEU A 57 -8.23 -2.82 15.43
N ALA A 58 -8.71 -3.92 14.86
CA ALA A 58 -9.97 -4.55 15.29
C ALA A 58 -9.92 -5.00 16.76
N SER A 59 -8.78 -5.55 17.19
CA SER A 59 -8.55 -5.95 18.57
C SER A 59 -8.53 -4.75 19.52
N MET A 60 -7.86 -3.65 19.13
CA MET A 60 -7.85 -2.39 19.88
C MET A 60 -9.25 -1.80 20.04
N LEU A 61 -10.08 -1.83 19.00
CA LEU A 61 -11.47 -1.36 19.04
C LEU A 61 -12.34 -2.13 20.04
N ARG A 62 -12.02 -3.40 20.31
CA ARG A 62 -12.74 -4.27 21.25
C ARG A 62 -12.13 -4.27 22.66
N SER A 63 -11.04 -3.53 22.87
CA SER A 63 -10.38 -3.45 24.18
C SER A 63 -11.29 -2.83 25.24
N PRO A 64 -11.26 -3.32 26.49
CA PRO A 64 -11.97 -2.69 27.61
C PRO A 64 -11.39 -1.31 27.96
N HIS A 65 -10.16 -1.01 27.53
CA HIS A 65 -9.52 0.28 27.77
C HIS A 65 -10.05 1.34 26.81
N ALA A 66 -10.88 2.25 27.32
CA ALA A 66 -11.50 3.31 26.52
C ALA A 66 -10.50 4.22 25.78
N ALA A 67 -9.28 4.40 26.31
CA ALA A 67 -8.24 5.15 25.61
C ALA A 67 -7.77 4.44 24.32
N LEU A 68 -7.56 3.12 24.39
CA LEU A 68 -7.09 2.32 23.26
C LEU A 68 -8.16 2.17 22.18
N ALA A 69 -9.41 1.95 22.58
CA ALA A 69 -10.53 1.87 21.64
C ALA A 69 -10.79 3.21 20.93
N ARG A 70 -10.68 4.33 21.65
CA ARG A 70 -10.82 5.67 21.07
C ARG A 70 -9.68 6.02 20.13
N SER A 71 -8.44 5.69 20.46
CA SER A 71 -7.29 5.96 19.58
C SER A 71 -7.38 5.16 18.29
N ALA A 72 -7.73 3.88 18.35
CA ALA A 72 -7.96 3.06 17.16
C ALA A 72 -9.10 3.60 16.30
N ARG A 73 -10.22 4.02 16.91
CA ARG A 73 -11.35 4.62 16.20
C ARG A 73 -10.95 5.92 15.48
N ALA A 74 -10.27 6.83 16.18
CA ALA A 74 -9.80 8.08 15.60
C ALA A 74 -8.83 7.83 14.44
N PHE A 75 -7.90 6.89 14.60
CA PHE A 75 -6.98 6.49 13.53
C PHE A 75 -7.74 5.99 12.30
N ILE A 76 -8.67 5.04 12.48
CA ILE A 76 -9.48 4.47 11.39
C ILE A 76 -10.28 5.56 10.68
N GLU A 77 -10.93 6.45 11.41
CA GLU A 77 -11.73 7.54 10.85
C GLU A 77 -10.86 8.50 10.02
N VAL A 78 -9.75 8.99 10.57
CA VAL A 78 -8.83 9.89 9.85
C VAL A 78 -8.29 9.22 8.60
N THR A 79 -7.82 7.98 8.72
CA THR A 79 -7.19 7.25 7.63
C THR A 79 -8.17 6.92 6.52
N ARG A 80 -9.43 6.59 6.82
CA ARG A 80 -10.45 6.28 5.80
C ARG A 80 -11.00 7.53 5.13
N ASN A 81 -11.02 8.66 5.84
CA ASN A 81 -11.51 9.95 5.32
C ASN A 81 -10.43 10.74 4.57
N THR A 82 -9.18 10.29 4.56
CA THR A 82 -8.07 10.97 3.88
C THR A 82 -7.63 10.17 2.66
N PRO A 83 -7.50 10.77 1.46
CA PRO A 83 -6.98 10.06 0.29
C PRO A 83 -5.61 9.43 0.54
N THR A 84 -5.40 8.17 0.15
CA THR A 84 -4.14 7.45 0.38
C THR A 84 -2.94 8.17 -0.23
N LEU A 85 -3.12 8.82 -1.39
CA LEU A 85 -2.08 9.62 -2.03
C LEU A 85 -1.60 10.78 -1.15
N VAL A 86 -2.52 11.46 -0.46
CA VAL A 86 -2.18 12.56 0.48
C VAL A 86 -1.40 12.00 1.68
N GLN A 87 -1.80 10.82 2.19
CA GLN A 87 -1.07 10.16 3.27
C GLN A 87 0.36 9.79 2.84
N LEU A 88 0.53 9.29 1.61
CA LEU A 88 1.85 9.02 1.04
C LEU A 88 2.67 10.30 0.93
N PHE A 89 2.13 11.37 0.34
CA PHE A 89 2.86 12.64 0.26
C PHE A 89 3.25 13.19 1.63
N CYS A 90 2.36 13.14 2.61
CA CYS A 90 2.69 13.56 3.97
C CYS A 90 3.81 12.70 4.57
N ALA A 91 3.73 11.37 4.41
CA ALA A 91 4.76 10.45 4.88
C ALA A 91 6.13 10.72 4.24
N PHE A 92 6.15 10.92 2.92
CA PHE A 92 7.36 11.12 2.15
C PHE A 92 8.00 12.49 2.30
N LEU A 93 7.19 13.55 2.31
CA LEU A 93 7.69 14.92 2.27
C LEU A 93 7.86 15.50 3.66
N VAL A 94 6.95 15.16 4.58
CA VAL A 94 6.94 15.74 5.94
C VAL A 94 7.57 14.75 6.93
N LEU A 95 6.98 13.57 7.09
CA LEU A 95 7.43 12.64 8.14
C LEU A 95 8.85 12.12 7.89
N ASN A 96 9.20 11.81 6.63
CA ASN A 96 10.54 11.37 6.29
C ASN A 96 11.60 12.45 6.58
N MET A 97 11.28 13.71 6.31
CA MET A 97 12.18 14.83 6.64
C MET A 97 12.37 14.96 8.16
N LEU A 98 11.27 14.98 8.91
CA LEU A 98 11.32 15.07 10.37
C LEU A 98 12.08 13.90 11.00
N LEU A 99 11.88 12.69 10.47
CA LEU A 99 12.56 11.49 10.95
C LEU A 99 14.05 11.48 10.59
N SER A 100 14.41 11.96 9.39
CA SER A 100 15.81 12.16 8.99
C SER A 100 16.55 13.13 9.91
N GLU A 101 15.91 14.23 10.29
CA GLU A 101 16.50 15.17 11.25
C GLU A 101 16.61 14.55 12.65
N ALA A 102 15.57 13.86 13.11
CA ALA A 102 15.56 13.22 14.43
C ALA A 102 16.61 12.10 14.55
N LEU A 103 16.85 11.34 13.47
CA LEU A 103 17.78 10.21 13.43
C LEU A 103 19.19 10.59 12.95
N ARG A 104 19.46 11.88 12.71
CA ARG A 104 20.75 12.35 12.18
C ARG A 104 21.94 11.94 13.06
N SER A 105 21.77 11.95 14.38
CA SER A 105 22.81 11.53 15.34
C SER A 105 22.91 10.00 15.52
N LEU A 106 21.94 9.24 15.01
CA LEU A 106 21.81 7.79 15.17
C LEU A 106 22.20 6.99 13.91
N GLY A 107 22.88 7.62 12.95
CA GLY A 107 23.32 6.96 11.72
C GLY A 107 22.41 7.19 10.51
N GLY A 108 21.43 8.09 10.62
CA GLY A 108 20.54 8.47 9.54
C GLY A 108 19.23 7.69 9.49
N ASN A 109 18.34 8.09 8.58
CA ASN A 109 17.02 7.51 8.44
C ASN A 109 17.03 6.30 7.49
N PRO A 110 16.68 5.09 7.97
CA PRO A 110 16.69 3.88 7.15
C PRO A 110 15.44 3.73 6.26
N LEU A 111 14.43 4.60 6.39
CA LEU A 111 13.17 4.44 5.70
C LEU A 111 13.30 4.84 4.23
N THR A 112 13.20 3.83 3.36
CA THR A 112 13.19 3.99 1.91
C THR A 112 11.79 4.30 1.38
N PRO A 113 11.66 4.75 0.12
CA PRO A 113 10.36 4.91 -0.50
C PRO A 113 9.49 3.66 -0.53
N PHE A 114 10.12 2.50 -0.69
CA PHE A 114 9.41 1.23 -0.62
C PHE A 114 8.78 1.02 0.76
N ILE A 115 9.54 1.25 1.84
CA ILE A 115 9.06 1.07 3.22
C ILE A 115 7.91 2.04 3.55
N TRP A 116 8.03 3.31 3.16
CA TRP A 116 6.94 4.28 3.35
C TRP A 116 5.67 3.89 2.59
N SER A 117 5.82 3.40 1.36
CA SER A 117 4.70 2.93 0.55
C SER A 117 4.00 1.74 1.22
N VAL A 118 4.77 0.74 1.66
CA VAL A 118 4.23 -0.41 2.43
C VAL A 118 3.52 0.09 3.68
N ALA A 119 4.17 0.89 4.52
CA ALA A 119 3.62 1.32 5.80
C ALA A 119 2.31 2.09 5.65
N VAL A 120 2.27 3.09 4.78
CA VAL A 120 1.08 3.93 4.59
C VAL A 120 -0.06 3.12 3.96
N ILE A 121 0.21 2.37 2.89
CA ILE A 121 -0.84 1.62 2.20
C ILE A 121 -1.34 0.48 3.10
N ALA A 122 -0.46 -0.21 3.82
CA ALA A 122 -0.84 -1.30 4.72
C ALA A 122 -1.71 -0.80 5.86
N LEU A 123 -1.36 0.33 6.48
CA LEU A 123 -2.17 0.96 7.52
C LEU A 123 -3.52 1.44 6.99
N HIS A 124 -3.52 2.04 5.80
CA HIS A 124 -4.75 2.49 5.15
C HIS A 124 -5.70 1.32 4.89
N LYS A 125 -5.22 0.25 4.25
CA LYS A 125 -6.00 -0.96 4.02
C LYS A 125 -6.36 -1.69 5.31
N GLY A 126 -5.47 -1.70 6.29
CA GLY A 126 -5.70 -2.24 7.63
C GLY A 126 -6.89 -1.59 8.33
N ALA A 127 -7.09 -0.27 8.18
CA ALA A 127 -8.27 0.40 8.71
C ALA A 127 -9.59 -0.13 8.10
N PHE A 128 -9.60 -0.46 6.79
CA PHE A 128 -10.76 -1.10 6.15
C PHE A 128 -10.95 -2.55 6.61
N HIS A 129 -9.86 -3.31 6.74
CA HIS A 129 -9.91 -4.67 7.27
C HIS A 129 -10.43 -4.70 8.71
N ALA A 130 -10.07 -3.73 9.54
CA ALA A 130 -10.55 -3.64 10.93
C ALA A 130 -12.07 -3.48 10.99
N GLU A 131 -12.64 -2.65 10.12
CA GLU A 131 -14.09 -2.46 10.04
C GLU A 131 -14.81 -3.68 9.47
N ALA A 132 -14.23 -4.33 8.45
CA ALA A 132 -14.76 -5.58 7.91
C ALA A 132 -14.78 -6.69 8.98
N LEU A 133 -13.70 -6.83 9.75
CA LEU A 133 -13.62 -7.78 10.87
C LEU A 133 -14.63 -7.45 11.97
N ARG A 134 -14.73 -6.18 12.36
CA ARG A 134 -15.72 -5.73 13.35
C ARG A 134 -17.15 -6.06 12.91
N ALA A 135 -17.49 -5.76 11.65
CA ALA A 135 -18.80 -6.06 11.08
C ALA A 135 -19.07 -7.58 11.03
N GLY A 136 -18.06 -8.38 10.64
CA GLY A 136 -18.17 -9.84 10.62
C GLY A 136 -18.41 -10.45 12.01
N ILE A 137 -17.72 -9.95 13.04
CA ILE A 137 -17.93 -10.37 14.42
C ILE A 137 -19.34 -9.99 14.92
N GLU A 138 -19.82 -8.81 14.57
CA GLU A 138 -21.15 -8.34 14.96
C GLU A 138 -22.27 -9.17 14.32
N ALA A 139 -22.09 -9.58 13.06
CA ALA A 139 -23.06 -10.40 12.33
C ALA A 139 -23.35 -11.74 13.01
N VAL A 140 -22.37 -12.36 13.65
CA VAL A 140 -22.55 -13.62 14.41
C VAL A 140 -23.31 -13.41 15.72
N ARG A 141 -23.25 -12.21 16.31
CA ARG A 141 -23.88 -11.92 17.60
C ARG A 141 -25.37 -11.60 17.50
N MET A 142 -25.93 -11.36 16.32
CA MET A 142 -27.36 -11.09 16.19
C MET A 142 -28.18 -12.36 16.54
N PRO A 143 -29.00 -12.35 17.60
CA PRO A 143 -29.94 -13.44 17.87
C PRO A 143 -31.15 -13.28 16.96
N GLY A 144 -31.27 -14.14 15.95
CA GLY A 144 -32.35 -14.03 14.98
C GLY A 144 -32.42 -15.13 13.92
N TYR A 145 -32.31 -16.40 14.33
CA TYR A 145 -32.87 -17.55 13.59
C TYR A 145 -33.30 -18.62 14.61
N GLY A 146 -34.37 -18.30 15.34
CA GLY A 146 -35.14 -19.24 16.15
C GLY A 146 -36.61 -18.97 15.86
N HIS A 147 -37.13 -19.66 14.84
CA HIS A 147 -38.53 -20.08 14.86
C HIS A 147 -38.59 -21.37 15.68
#